data_AF-A0A2D8KM83-F1
#
_entry.id   AF-A0A2D8KM83-F1
#
_cell.length_a   1.000
_cell.length_b   1.000
_cell.length_c   1.000
_cell.angle_alpha   90.00
_cell.angle_beta   90.00
_cell.angle_gamma   90.00
#
_symmetry.space_group_name_H-M   'P 1'
#
loop_
_entity.id
_entity.type
_entity.pdbx_description
1 polymer ?
#
loop_
_entity_poly.entity_id
_entity_poly.type
_entity_poly.pdbx_seq_one_letter_code
_entity_poly.pdbx_strand_id
1 'polypeptide(L)'
;MPVKRYAGDRFVGPTGDPTGFPLDVADGAVLYTSGDLATDQASYIKVTGAWQQVVQTGVVLQTMTGDFLDKYSNQDVYGIKTFHNDVFIRDLTVTGTQTALNTVDSTIKDNIIIINSGESGVGITFGSGGFVIDRGSEEDAFFLFDETLSGDLEYTGGFNFNFIPHVTGDRLVKASETGVFQTQINVVHETGFTATTGVSALEMTGVSSIYDIDGVNSGEADILHKQQIQCYIGGVLQAPYQYSLSNTLGGTGTPTITFAENLFSGVRTNFVYSSTDRVL
;
A
#
# COMPACT_ATOMS: atom_id res chain seq x y z
N MET A 1 -18.55 -14.91 82.44
CA MET A 1 -18.67 -15.21 81.00
C MET A 1 -17.51 -14.55 80.30
N PRO A 2 -16.78 -15.21 79.39
CA PRO A 2 -15.72 -14.54 78.64
C PRO A 2 -16.38 -13.48 77.75
N VAL A 3 -15.98 -12.23 77.91
CA VAL A 3 -16.47 -11.11 77.10
C VAL A 3 -15.96 -11.34 75.68
N LYS A 4 -16.84 -11.75 74.76
CA LYS A 4 -16.52 -11.77 73.33
C LYS A 4 -16.32 -10.31 72.91
N ARG A 5 -15.08 -9.96 72.55
CA ARG A 5 -14.71 -8.64 72.05
C ARG A 5 -14.98 -8.58 70.55
N TYR A 6 -15.55 -7.48 70.07
CA TYR A 6 -16.07 -7.39 68.70
C TYR A 6 -15.09 -6.65 67.78
N ALA A 7 -15.22 -6.87 66.47
CA ALA A 7 -14.50 -6.10 65.47
C ALA A 7 -14.92 -4.61 65.61
N GLY A 8 -13.96 -3.74 65.94
CA GLY A 8 -14.19 -2.31 66.19
C GLY A 8 -13.78 -1.84 67.59
N ASP A 9 -13.55 -2.75 68.54
CA ASP A 9 -13.00 -2.41 69.84
C ASP A 9 -11.59 -1.81 69.69
N ARG A 10 -11.35 -0.64 70.30
CA ARG A 10 -10.01 -0.03 70.33
C ARG A 10 -9.21 -0.63 71.48
N PHE A 11 -8.06 -1.22 71.14
CA PHE A 11 -7.13 -1.77 72.12
C PHE A 11 -5.93 -0.85 72.28
N VAL A 12 -5.52 -0.66 73.53
CA VAL A 12 -4.22 -0.06 73.88
C VAL A 12 -3.27 -1.22 74.13
N GLY A 13 -2.27 -1.38 73.25
CA GLY A 13 -1.21 -2.37 73.42
C GLY A 13 -0.15 -1.92 74.43
N PRO A 14 0.72 -2.84 74.91
CA PRO A 14 1.85 -2.46 75.74
C PRO A 14 2.78 -1.48 75.00
N THR A 15 3.32 -0.54 75.77
CA THR A 15 4.20 0.53 75.29
C THR A 15 5.49 -0.08 74.74
N GLY A 16 5.76 0.05 73.44
CA GLY A 16 7.03 -0.37 72.82
C GLY A 16 7.29 -1.89 72.73
N ASP A 17 6.32 -2.75 73.03
CA ASP A 17 6.46 -4.22 72.95
C ASP A 17 5.43 -4.81 71.95
N PRO A 18 5.87 -5.46 70.85
CA PRO A 18 4.96 -6.10 69.89
C PRO A 18 4.39 -7.44 70.36
N THR A 19 4.70 -7.89 71.57
CA THR A 19 4.21 -9.16 72.14
C THR A 19 2.99 -8.96 73.04
N GLY A 20 2.11 -9.97 73.12
CA GLY A 20 0.94 -9.94 74.01
C GLY A 20 -0.34 -9.35 73.43
N PHE A 21 -0.45 -9.20 72.11
CA PHE A 21 -1.71 -8.76 71.50
C PHE A 21 -2.86 -9.77 71.69
N PRO A 22 -4.12 -9.30 71.84
CA PRO A 22 -5.26 -10.19 72.03
C PRO A 22 -5.41 -11.21 70.88
N LEU A 23 -5.41 -12.49 71.22
CA LEU A 23 -5.60 -13.58 70.25
C LEU A 23 -7.07 -13.90 69.99
N ASP A 24 -7.96 -13.47 70.89
CA ASP A 24 -9.40 -13.78 70.94
C ASP A 24 -10.29 -12.79 70.18
N VAL A 25 -9.70 -11.80 69.49
CA VAL A 25 -10.46 -10.85 68.66
C VAL A 25 -10.61 -11.34 67.22
N ALA A 26 -11.69 -10.96 66.55
CA ALA A 26 -11.92 -11.30 65.14
C ALA A 26 -10.98 -10.53 64.19
N ASP A 27 -10.86 -11.03 62.96
CA ASP A 27 -10.21 -10.30 61.87
C ASP A 27 -10.92 -8.96 61.60
N GLY A 28 -10.15 -7.95 61.21
CA GLY A 28 -10.60 -6.56 61.06
C GLY A 28 -10.52 -5.72 62.34
N ALA A 29 -10.15 -6.31 63.48
CA ALA A 29 -9.87 -5.54 64.70
C ALA A 29 -8.66 -4.60 64.50
N VAL A 30 -8.72 -3.41 65.11
CA VAL A 30 -7.67 -2.40 65.05
C VAL A 30 -7.08 -2.20 66.44
N LEU A 31 -5.75 -2.18 66.54
CA LEU A 31 -5.02 -1.95 67.78
C LEU A 31 -4.04 -0.81 67.61
N TYR A 32 -3.94 0.04 68.63
CA TYR A 32 -2.98 1.13 68.69
C TYR A 32 -2.02 0.86 69.85
N THR A 33 -0.73 0.89 69.54
CA THR A 33 0.31 0.98 70.56
C THR A 33 0.61 2.46 70.80
N SER A 34 0.92 2.80 72.04
CA SER A 34 1.26 4.16 72.45
C SER A 34 2.54 4.14 73.27
N GLY A 35 3.37 5.17 73.18
CA GLY A 35 4.53 5.38 74.03
C GLY A 35 5.22 6.70 73.81
N ASP A 36 6.28 6.93 74.59
CA ASP A 36 6.98 8.22 74.66
C ASP A 36 7.79 8.52 73.40
N LEU A 37 8.27 7.47 72.70
CA LEU A 37 8.96 7.61 71.42
C LEU A 37 8.00 7.34 70.25
N ALA A 38 8.27 7.97 69.11
CA ALA A 38 7.51 7.71 67.88
C ALA A 38 7.58 6.24 67.43
N THR A 39 8.66 5.52 67.79
CA THR A 39 8.82 4.09 67.53
C THR A 39 7.89 3.20 68.36
N ASP A 40 7.34 3.73 69.46
CA ASP A 40 6.44 3.01 70.36
C ASP A 40 4.96 3.21 69.99
N GLN A 41 4.71 4.06 68.98
CA GLN A 41 3.39 4.39 68.47
C GLN A 41 3.17 3.76 67.10
N ALA A 42 2.37 2.70 67.05
CA ALA A 42 2.03 2.01 65.81
C ALA A 42 0.57 1.56 65.79
N SER A 43 -0.02 1.52 64.60
CA SER A 43 -1.34 0.96 64.35
C SER A 43 -1.20 -0.46 63.82
N TYR A 44 -2.10 -1.36 64.20
CA TYR A 44 -2.14 -2.75 63.74
C TYR A 44 -3.56 -3.12 63.33
N ILE A 45 -3.69 -4.02 62.35
CA ILE A 45 -4.96 -4.62 61.94
C ILE A 45 -4.81 -6.14 62.03
N LYS A 46 -5.81 -6.84 62.59
CA LYS A 46 -5.83 -8.30 62.59
C LYS A 46 -6.34 -8.82 61.26
N VAL A 47 -5.53 -9.62 60.58
CA VAL A 47 -5.87 -10.22 59.27
C VAL A 47 -5.52 -11.70 59.31
N THR A 48 -6.47 -12.56 59.00
CA THR A 48 -6.31 -14.02 58.98
C THR A 48 -5.73 -14.60 60.28
N GLY A 49 -6.16 -14.07 61.43
CA GLY A 49 -5.74 -14.52 62.74
C GLY A 49 -4.45 -13.90 63.30
N ALA A 50 -3.73 -13.09 62.52
CA ALA A 50 -2.47 -12.45 62.93
C ALA A 50 -2.56 -10.92 62.91
N TRP A 51 -1.85 -10.25 63.82
CA TRP A 51 -1.76 -8.79 63.85
C TRP A 51 -0.67 -8.30 62.89
N GLN A 52 -1.04 -7.42 61.96
CA GLN A 52 -0.14 -6.82 60.97
C GLN A 52 -0.01 -5.31 61.24
N GLN A 53 1.22 -4.79 61.26
CA GLN A 53 1.48 -3.37 61.49
C GLN A 53 1.10 -2.53 60.26
N VAL A 54 0.39 -1.43 60.46
CA VAL A 54 0.10 -0.43 59.44
C VAL A 54 1.24 0.58 59.43
N VAL A 55 2.12 0.48 58.43
CA VAL A 55 3.20 1.45 58.20
C VAL A 55 2.72 2.45 57.13
N GLN A 56 3.02 3.75 57.31
CA GLN A 56 2.41 4.86 56.55
C GLN A 56 2.79 4.95 55.05
N THR A 57 3.43 3.91 54.51
CA THR A 57 3.70 3.74 53.07
C THR A 57 2.96 2.51 52.57
N GLY A 58 1.69 2.72 52.21
CA GLY A 58 0.85 1.72 51.57
C GLY A 58 0.34 0.66 52.55
N VAL A 59 -0.97 0.52 52.62
CA VAL A 59 -1.56 -0.71 53.13
C VAL A 59 -1.16 -1.81 52.16
N VAL A 60 -0.13 -2.58 52.49
CA VAL A 60 0.12 -3.85 51.81
C VAL A 60 -0.99 -4.77 52.29
N LEU A 61 -2.05 -4.91 51.49
CA LEU A 61 -3.06 -5.95 51.64
C LEU A 61 -2.38 -7.29 51.34
N GLN A 62 -1.54 -7.75 52.26
CA GLN A 62 -0.64 -8.90 52.13
C GLN A 62 -1.36 -10.26 52.09
N THR A 63 -2.68 -10.24 51.89
CA THR A 63 -3.56 -11.42 51.89
C THR A 63 -4.44 -11.53 50.65
N MET A 64 -4.22 -10.68 49.65
CA MET A 64 -4.62 -11.02 48.29
C MET A 64 -3.35 -11.24 47.49
N THR A 65 -3.14 -12.47 47.08
CA THR A 65 -2.17 -12.82 46.04
C THR A 65 -2.57 -12.08 44.75
N GLY A 66 -2.08 -10.84 44.59
CA GLY A 66 -1.93 -10.11 43.31
C GLY A 66 -3.16 -9.91 42.42
N ASP A 67 -4.12 -9.07 42.81
CA ASP A 67 -5.27 -8.68 41.95
C ASP A 67 -5.35 -7.17 41.63
N PHE A 68 -4.39 -6.36 42.08
CA PHE A 68 -4.36 -4.92 41.79
C PHE A 68 -3.28 -4.57 40.77
N LEU A 69 -3.64 -3.74 39.79
CA LEU A 69 -2.72 -3.14 38.84
C LEU A 69 -2.02 -1.93 39.47
N ASP A 70 -0.69 -1.90 39.39
CA ASP A 70 0.22 -0.80 39.71
C ASP A 70 0.45 0.08 38.46
N LYS A 71 0.79 1.36 38.68
CA LYS A 71 0.98 2.36 37.62
C LYS A 71 2.43 2.52 37.17
N TYR A 72 3.38 1.90 37.87
CA TYR A 72 4.82 2.17 37.69
C TYR A 72 5.66 0.94 37.35
N SER A 73 5.23 -0.26 37.73
CA SER A 73 5.93 -1.51 37.40
C SER A 73 5.33 -2.21 36.19
N ASN A 74 6.14 -3.02 35.51
CA ASN A 74 5.67 -3.91 34.46
C ASN A 74 4.78 -5.00 35.09
N GLN A 75 3.62 -5.24 34.50
CA GLN A 75 2.66 -6.22 35.01
C GLN A 75 1.91 -6.92 33.87
N ASP A 76 1.61 -8.19 34.08
CA ASP A 76 0.75 -8.95 33.20
C ASP A 76 -0.71 -8.82 33.64
N VAL A 77 -1.61 -8.71 32.67
CA VAL A 77 -3.05 -8.54 32.89
C VAL A 77 -3.80 -9.65 32.15
N TYR A 78 -4.38 -10.58 32.90
CA TYR A 78 -5.05 -11.75 32.32
C TYR A 78 -6.56 -11.58 32.16
N GLY A 79 -7.14 -12.24 31.15
CA GLY A 79 -8.58 -12.24 30.86
C GLY A 79 -9.06 -11.02 30.06
N ILE A 80 -10.33 -11.02 29.65
CA ILE A 80 -10.94 -9.93 28.86
C ILE A 80 -10.93 -8.62 29.68
N LYS A 81 -10.61 -7.51 29.03
CA LYS A 81 -10.66 -6.17 29.60
C LYS A 81 -11.58 -5.29 28.77
N THR A 82 -12.44 -4.55 29.46
CA THR A 82 -13.39 -3.60 28.85
C THR A 82 -13.12 -2.22 29.42
N PHE A 83 -12.87 -1.25 28.55
CA PHE A 83 -12.74 0.17 28.89
C PHE A 83 -13.96 0.91 28.32
N HIS A 84 -14.74 1.56 29.18
CA HIS A 84 -15.96 2.25 28.76
C HIS A 84 -15.73 3.65 28.20
N ASN A 85 -14.56 4.23 28.47
CA ASN A 85 -14.17 5.58 28.09
C ASN A 85 -12.89 5.55 27.27
N ASP A 86 -12.43 6.74 26.88
CA ASP A 86 -11.21 6.93 26.10
C ASP A 86 -9.99 6.29 26.74
N VAL A 87 -9.16 5.66 25.90
CA VAL A 87 -7.88 5.08 26.27
C VAL A 87 -6.80 5.74 25.44
N PHE A 88 -5.80 6.33 26.10
CA PHE A 88 -4.62 6.88 25.45
C PHE A 88 -3.43 5.95 25.69
N ILE A 89 -2.84 5.45 24.61
CA ILE A 89 -1.71 4.52 24.64
C ILE A 89 -0.55 5.17 23.90
N ARG A 90 0.63 5.22 24.53
CA ARG A 90 1.84 5.76 23.89
C ARG A 90 2.41 4.78 22.87
N ASP A 91 2.60 3.54 23.30
CA ASP A 91 3.21 2.46 22.52
C ASP A 91 2.29 1.23 22.58
N LEU A 92 1.91 0.68 21.43
CA LEU A 92 1.02 -0.47 21.32
C LEU A 92 1.66 -1.55 20.45
N THR A 93 1.82 -2.75 21.01
CA THR A 93 2.14 -3.96 20.25
C THR A 93 0.99 -4.94 20.44
N VAL A 94 0.36 -5.35 19.34
CA VAL A 94 -0.72 -6.34 19.37
C VAL A 94 -0.19 -7.66 18.84
N THR A 95 -0.12 -8.65 19.71
CA THR A 95 0.25 -10.03 19.34
C THR A 95 -1.02 -10.87 19.30
N GLY A 96 -1.34 -11.43 18.13
CA GLY A 96 -2.55 -12.22 17.91
C GLY A 96 -2.73 -12.52 16.42
N THR A 97 -3.87 -13.11 16.07
CA THR A 97 -4.19 -13.46 14.67
C THR A 97 -5.05 -12.40 13.96
N GLN A 98 -5.77 -11.56 14.70
CA GLN A 98 -6.67 -10.56 14.14
C GLN A 98 -6.77 -9.32 15.04
N THR A 99 -6.75 -8.15 14.42
CA THR A 99 -7.16 -6.88 15.03
C THR A 99 -8.40 -6.38 14.28
N ALA A 100 -9.48 -6.09 15.01
CA ALA A 100 -10.70 -5.52 14.45
C ALA A 100 -10.94 -4.13 15.03
N LEU A 101 -11.10 -3.14 14.16
CA LEU A 101 -11.44 -1.76 14.53
C LEU A 101 -12.87 -1.49 14.09
N ASN A 102 -13.75 -1.20 15.04
CA ASN A 102 -15.13 -0.80 14.77
C ASN A 102 -15.27 0.71 15.04
N THR A 103 -14.79 1.50 14.09
CA THR A 103 -14.76 2.97 14.14
C THR A 103 -15.21 3.54 12.80
N VAL A 104 -15.69 4.79 12.79
CA VAL A 104 -16.05 5.47 11.54
C VAL A 104 -14.79 5.84 10.75
N ASP A 105 -13.78 6.36 11.43
CA ASP A 105 -12.53 6.82 10.82
C ASP A 105 -11.32 6.20 11.52
N SER A 106 -10.28 5.91 10.75
CA SER A 106 -8.95 5.57 11.25
C SER A 106 -7.93 6.47 10.58
N THR A 107 -7.17 7.23 11.37
CA THR A 107 -6.11 8.12 10.87
C THR A 107 -4.76 7.55 11.26
N ILE A 108 -3.93 7.25 10.26
CA ILE A 108 -2.56 6.76 10.43
C ILE A 108 -1.62 7.88 10.00
N LYS A 109 -0.78 8.35 10.93
CA LYS A 109 0.22 9.39 10.64
C LYS A 109 1.51 8.82 10.04
N ASP A 110 1.65 7.51 9.99
CA ASP A 110 2.86 6.85 9.56
C ASP A 110 3.22 7.17 8.11
N ASN A 111 4.52 7.26 7.83
CA ASN A 111 5.01 7.45 6.46
C ASN A 111 4.95 6.15 5.65
N ILE A 112 5.05 5.00 6.31
CA ILE A 112 5.15 3.68 5.68
C ILE A 112 4.29 2.69 6.48
N ILE A 113 3.46 1.94 5.76
CA ILE A 113 2.71 0.80 6.30
C ILE A 113 3.33 -0.47 5.68
N ILE A 114 3.77 -1.40 6.53
CA ILE A 114 4.35 -2.68 6.09
C ILE A 114 3.31 -3.77 6.33
N ILE A 115 2.77 -4.32 5.25
CA ILE A 115 1.87 -5.48 5.28
C ILE A 115 2.72 -6.75 5.13
N ASN A 116 2.34 -7.82 5.84
CA ASN A 116 3.07 -9.09 5.86
C ASN A 116 4.53 -8.93 6.35
N SER A 117 4.75 -8.05 7.34
CA SER A 117 6.07 -7.89 7.95
C SER A 117 6.48 -9.17 8.69
N GLY A 118 7.68 -9.68 8.40
CA GLY A 118 8.20 -10.89 9.05
C GLY A 118 7.81 -12.20 8.37
N GLU A 119 7.26 -12.17 7.15
CA GLU A 119 7.15 -13.36 6.30
C GLU A 119 8.50 -14.09 6.18
N SER A 120 8.45 -15.42 6.16
CA SER A 120 9.62 -16.28 6.01
C SER A 120 9.51 -17.06 4.71
N GLY A 121 10.50 -16.93 3.83
CA GLY A 121 10.50 -17.60 2.53
C GLY A 121 10.55 -16.63 1.36
N VAL A 122 10.21 -17.12 0.17
CA VAL A 122 10.15 -16.32 -1.07
C VAL A 122 8.70 -15.90 -1.29
N GLY A 123 8.47 -14.58 -1.38
CA GLY A 123 7.15 -14.01 -1.64
C GLY A 123 6.19 -14.03 -0.44
N ILE A 124 4.93 -13.72 -0.70
CA ILE A 124 3.84 -13.73 0.28
C ILE A 124 3.27 -15.15 0.43
N THR A 125 3.26 -15.71 1.65
CA THR A 125 2.81 -17.09 1.91
C THR A 125 1.39 -17.38 1.41
N PHE A 126 0.48 -16.41 1.52
CA PHE A 126 -0.90 -16.53 1.04
C PHE A 126 -1.11 -16.10 -0.41
N GLY A 127 -0.03 -15.87 -1.16
CA GLY A 127 -0.05 -15.47 -2.57
C GLY A 127 -0.41 -14.01 -2.84
N SER A 128 -1.05 -13.32 -1.88
CA SER A 128 -1.33 -11.89 -2.03
C SER A 128 -1.37 -11.14 -0.70
N GLY A 129 -1.18 -9.82 -0.77
CA GLY A 129 -1.27 -8.92 0.38
C GLY A 129 -1.62 -7.51 -0.03
N GLY A 130 -2.46 -6.84 0.76
CA GLY A 130 -2.88 -5.47 0.47
C GLY A 130 -4.19 -5.10 1.17
N PHE A 131 -4.98 -4.28 0.48
CA PHE A 131 -6.22 -3.72 1.01
C PHE A 131 -7.43 -4.22 0.21
N VAL A 132 -8.50 -4.56 0.93
CA VAL A 132 -9.82 -4.86 0.38
C VAL A 132 -10.81 -3.86 0.94
N ILE A 133 -11.64 -3.33 0.06
CA ILE A 133 -12.73 -2.40 0.35
C ILE A 133 -14.03 -3.20 0.18
N ASP A 134 -14.65 -3.54 1.31
CA ASP A 134 -15.98 -4.12 1.34
C ASP A 134 -16.99 -3.11 0.78
N ARG A 135 -17.69 -3.48 -0.30
CA ARG A 135 -18.68 -2.63 -0.97
C ARG A 135 -20.12 -3.10 -0.74
N GLY A 136 -20.35 -3.90 0.29
CA GLY A 136 -21.65 -4.38 0.71
C GLY A 136 -22.18 -5.49 -0.19
N SER A 137 -23.26 -5.21 -0.92
CA SER A 137 -23.86 -6.20 -1.86
C SER A 137 -23.20 -6.23 -3.23
N GLU A 138 -22.32 -5.26 -3.51
CA GLU A 138 -21.56 -5.17 -4.75
C GLU A 138 -20.26 -5.97 -4.64
N GLU A 139 -19.56 -6.15 -5.76
CA GLU A 139 -18.21 -6.72 -5.73
C GLU A 139 -17.24 -5.79 -4.97
N ASP A 140 -16.54 -6.38 -4.00
CA ASP A 140 -15.49 -5.71 -3.22
C ASP A 140 -14.40 -5.17 -4.13
N ALA A 141 -13.91 -3.96 -3.84
CA ALA A 141 -12.76 -3.41 -4.57
C ALA A 141 -11.47 -3.76 -3.86
N PHE A 142 -10.40 -4.06 -4.59
CA PHE A 142 -9.13 -4.39 -3.95
C PHE A 142 -7.93 -3.70 -4.60
N PHE A 143 -6.91 -3.50 -3.77
CA PHE A 143 -5.56 -3.09 -4.16
C PHE A 143 -4.57 -4.05 -3.49
N LEU A 144 -4.13 -5.04 -4.24
CA LEU A 144 -3.32 -6.16 -3.74
C LEU A 144 -2.04 -6.26 -4.54
N PHE A 145 -0.96 -6.68 -3.87
CA PHE A 145 0.14 -7.35 -4.55
C PHE A 145 -0.21 -8.84 -4.66
N ASP A 146 -0.10 -9.40 -5.86
CA ASP A 146 -0.48 -10.77 -6.19
C ASP A 146 0.70 -11.48 -6.85
N GLU A 147 1.27 -12.46 -6.14
CA GLU A 147 2.43 -13.27 -6.53
C GLU A 147 2.14 -14.17 -7.74
N THR A 148 0.86 -14.45 -8.03
CA THR A 148 0.46 -15.35 -9.11
C THR A 148 0.47 -14.69 -10.47
N LEU A 149 0.50 -13.36 -10.51
CA LEU A 149 0.61 -12.61 -11.75
C LEU A 149 1.98 -12.86 -12.39
N SER A 150 1.95 -13.27 -13.64
CA SER A 150 3.13 -13.37 -14.50
C SER A 150 2.90 -12.56 -15.77
N GLY A 151 3.92 -11.80 -16.16
CA GLY A 151 3.90 -11.03 -17.41
C GLY A 151 4.78 -11.67 -18.48
N ASP A 152 4.59 -11.25 -19.73
CA ASP A 152 5.36 -11.70 -20.90
C ASP A 152 6.89 -11.46 -20.77
N LEU A 153 7.32 -10.67 -19.79
CA LEU A 153 8.72 -10.33 -19.49
C LEU A 153 9.29 -11.09 -18.27
N GLU A 154 8.76 -12.27 -17.94
CA GLU A 154 9.28 -13.16 -16.88
C GLU A 154 9.29 -12.58 -15.45
N TYR A 155 8.51 -11.53 -15.17
CA TYR A 155 8.29 -11.10 -13.79
C TYR A 155 7.25 -11.99 -13.11
N THR A 156 7.50 -12.34 -11.85
CA THR A 156 6.54 -12.96 -10.93
C THR A 156 6.10 -11.93 -9.91
N GLY A 157 4.79 -11.75 -9.76
CA GLY A 157 4.21 -10.79 -8.83
C GLY A 157 3.86 -9.45 -9.47
N GLY A 158 2.71 -8.89 -9.11
CA GLY A 158 2.27 -7.58 -9.59
C GLY A 158 1.16 -6.96 -8.77
N PHE A 159 0.93 -5.66 -8.95
CA PHE A 159 -0.24 -5.00 -8.38
C PHE A 159 -1.49 -5.35 -9.18
N ASN A 160 -2.46 -5.95 -8.49
CA ASN A 160 -3.75 -6.35 -9.00
C ASN A 160 -4.83 -5.39 -8.51
N PHE A 161 -5.64 -4.89 -9.47
CA PHE A 161 -6.83 -4.09 -9.23
C PHE A 161 -7.98 -4.72 -10.01
N ASN A 162 -9.11 -5.05 -9.38
CA ASN A 162 -10.29 -5.50 -10.12
C ASN A 162 -11.10 -4.36 -10.74
N PHE A 163 -10.88 -3.12 -10.30
CA PHE A 163 -11.45 -1.93 -10.93
C PHE A 163 -10.38 -1.13 -11.65
N ILE A 164 -10.76 -0.46 -12.73
CA ILE A 164 -9.86 0.40 -13.50
C ILE A 164 -9.43 1.58 -12.60
N PRO A 165 -8.14 1.78 -12.33
CA PRO A 165 -7.67 2.92 -11.56
C PRO A 165 -7.89 4.22 -12.35
N HIS A 166 -8.41 5.24 -11.69
CA HIS A 166 -8.48 6.58 -12.28
C HIS A 166 -7.10 7.23 -12.25
N VAL A 167 -6.56 7.56 -13.42
CA VAL A 167 -5.27 8.24 -13.57
C VAL A 167 -5.50 9.55 -14.32
N THR A 168 -4.98 10.65 -13.79
CA THR A 168 -4.97 11.95 -14.47
C THR A 168 -3.55 12.23 -14.97
N GLY A 169 -3.38 12.45 -16.28
CA GLY A 169 -2.08 12.71 -16.92
C GLY A 169 -1.51 11.52 -17.71
N ASP A 170 -0.25 11.63 -18.13
CA ASP A 170 0.45 10.55 -18.82
C ASP A 170 0.57 9.34 -17.89
N ARG A 171 0.04 8.21 -18.34
CA ARG A 171 -0.05 6.97 -17.58
C ARG A 171 1.34 6.49 -17.17
N LEU A 172 1.42 5.79 -16.04
CA LEU A 172 2.60 5.03 -15.61
C LEU A 172 2.98 4.02 -16.71
N VAL A 173 3.91 4.42 -17.57
CA VAL A 173 4.63 3.56 -18.48
C VAL A 173 6.03 3.43 -17.89
N LYS A 174 6.47 2.19 -17.61
CA LYS A 174 7.89 1.96 -17.28
C LYS A 174 8.71 2.50 -18.47
N ALA A 175 9.86 3.11 -18.21
CA ALA A 175 10.71 3.73 -19.24
C ALA A 175 11.15 2.81 -20.40
N SER A 176 10.72 1.55 -20.42
CA SER A 176 11.10 0.50 -21.36
C SER A 176 9.94 -0.33 -21.94
N GLU A 177 8.68 -0.02 -21.64
CA GLU A 177 7.54 -0.71 -22.26
C GLU A 177 6.79 0.26 -23.19
N THR A 178 6.62 -0.12 -24.45
CA THR A 178 5.74 0.54 -25.41
C THR A 178 4.28 0.27 -25.03
N GLY A 179 3.85 0.83 -23.90
CA GLY A 179 2.44 0.92 -23.51
C GLY A 179 1.77 1.95 -24.41
N VAL A 180 1.50 1.55 -25.66
CA VAL A 180 0.84 2.37 -26.68
C VAL A 180 -0.57 2.70 -26.20
N PHE A 181 -0.74 3.89 -25.61
CA PHE A 181 -2.00 4.60 -25.76
C PHE A 181 -1.91 5.34 -27.09
N GLN A 182 -2.37 4.67 -28.15
CA GLN A 182 -2.79 5.34 -29.39
C GLN A 182 -4.00 6.23 -29.04
N THR A 183 -3.76 7.41 -28.48
CA THR A 183 -4.74 8.51 -28.53
C THR A 183 -4.65 9.23 -29.89
N GLN A 184 -3.65 8.89 -30.68
CA GLN A 184 -3.48 9.32 -32.05
C GLN A 184 -2.85 8.15 -32.81
N ILE A 185 -3.50 7.67 -33.85
CA ILE A 185 -2.82 6.91 -34.91
C ILE A 185 -1.58 7.74 -35.24
N ASN A 186 -0.37 7.14 -35.23
CA ASN A 186 0.82 7.73 -35.83
C ASN A 186 0.58 7.77 -37.35
N VAL A 187 -0.34 8.61 -37.78
CA VAL A 187 -0.39 9.11 -39.13
C VAL A 187 0.76 10.09 -39.17
N VAL A 188 1.90 9.65 -39.70
CA VAL A 188 2.96 10.60 -40.02
C VAL A 188 2.44 11.41 -41.19
N HIS A 189 1.78 12.51 -40.86
CA HIS A 189 1.43 13.55 -41.81
C HIS A 189 2.70 14.33 -42.09
N GLU A 190 3.45 13.93 -43.11
CA GLU A 190 4.33 14.88 -43.80
C GLU A 190 3.44 15.84 -44.60
N THR A 191 2.78 16.74 -43.87
CA THR A 191 1.92 17.78 -44.42
C THR A 191 2.76 19.01 -44.68
N GLY A 192 2.71 19.52 -45.91
CA GLY A 192 3.29 20.83 -46.24
C GLY A 192 4.63 20.83 -46.98
N PHE A 193 5.07 19.71 -47.56
CA PHE A 193 6.21 19.74 -48.47
C PHE A 193 5.89 20.66 -49.66
N THR A 194 6.66 21.74 -49.80
CA THR A 194 6.54 22.72 -50.88
C THR A 194 7.84 22.74 -51.66
N ALA A 195 7.90 21.97 -52.74
CA ALA A 195 9.02 21.99 -53.66
C ALA A 195 9.02 23.29 -54.48
N THR A 196 10.08 24.09 -54.37
CA THR A 196 10.24 25.34 -55.15
C THR A 196 10.69 25.08 -56.60
N THR A 197 11.16 23.86 -56.89
CA THR A 197 11.53 23.36 -58.22
C THR A 197 11.08 21.90 -58.32
N GLY A 198 10.78 21.38 -59.52
CA GLY A 198 10.30 20.00 -59.69
C GLY A 198 11.14 18.96 -58.95
N VAL A 199 10.50 18.13 -58.13
CA VAL A 199 11.11 17.06 -57.35
C VAL A 199 10.67 15.73 -57.93
N SER A 200 11.62 14.89 -58.33
CA SER A 200 11.37 13.55 -58.88
C SER A 200 11.38 12.45 -57.81
N ALA A 201 11.83 12.75 -56.58
CA ALA A 201 11.85 11.83 -55.45
C ALA A 201 11.71 12.55 -54.09
N LEU A 202 10.91 12.00 -53.19
CA LEU A 202 10.77 12.46 -51.80
C LEU A 202 11.39 11.43 -50.85
N GLU A 203 12.23 11.90 -49.92
CA GLU A 203 12.82 11.08 -48.86
C GLU A 203 11.86 11.03 -47.66
N MET A 204 11.51 9.84 -47.20
CA MET A 204 10.61 9.65 -46.06
C MET A 204 11.41 9.69 -44.75
N THR A 205 11.35 10.81 -44.04
CA THR A 205 12.02 10.93 -42.73
C THR A 205 11.23 10.24 -41.62
N GLY A 206 11.91 9.51 -40.73
CA GLY A 206 11.28 8.82 -39.58
C GLY A 206 10.74 7.42 -39.87
N VAL A 207 11.02 6.84 -41.04
CA VAL A 207 10.71 5.44 -41.38
C VAL A 207 12.02 4.71 -41.67
N SER A 208 12.34 3.66 -40.91
CA SER A 208 13.57 2.87 -41.10
C SER A 208 13.52 1.97 -42.34
N SER A 209 12.34 1.48 -42.71
CA SER A 209 12.13 0.68 -43.90
C SER A 209 10.67 0.75 -44.38
N ILE A 210 10.42 0.50 -45.68
CA ILE A 210 9.06 0.33 -46.21
C ILE A 210 8.24 -0.78 -45.53
N TYR A 211 8.90 -1.73 -44.85
CA TYR A 211 8.24 -2.83 -44.12
C TYR A 211 7.64 -2.38 -42.78
N ASP A 212 8.07 -1.22 -42.29
CA ASP A 212 7.53 -0.60 -41.09
C ASP A 212 6.21 0.14 -41.39
N ILE A 213 5.72 0.12 -42.63
CA ILE A 213 4.42 0.70 -43.02
C ILE A 213 3.33 -0.37 -42.87
N ASP A 214 2.27 -0.07 -42.13
CA ASP A 214 1.24 -1.06 -41.81
C ASP A 214 0.59 -1.65 -43.07
N GLY A 215 0.64 -2.99 -43.16
CA GLY A 215 0.01 -3.77 -44.22
C GLY A 215 0.82 -3.91 -45.51
N VAL A 216 2.11 -3.56 -45.53
CA VAL A 216 3.05 -3.96 -46.60
C VAL A 216 3.57 -5.36 -46.27
N ASN A 217 2.84 -6.40 -46.68
CA ASN A 217 3.26 -7.78 -46.43
C ASN A 217 4.34 -8.19 -47.44
N SER A 218 5.57 -8.31 -46.95
CA SER A 218 6.78 -8.53 -47.75
C SER A 218 7.04 -10.01 -48.06
N GLY A 219 6.27 -10.61 -48.96
CA GLY A 219 6.62 -11.98 -49.34
C GLY A 219 5.87 -12.67 -50.46
N GLU A 220 4.67 -12.24 -50.84
CA GLU A 220 3.88 -12.98 -51.82
C GLU A 220 3.21 -12.02 -52.80
N ALA A 221 3.11 -12.48 -54.05
CA ALA A 221 2.75 -11.72 -55.23
C ALA A 221 1.46 -10.88 -55.09
N ASP A 222 1.48 -9.70 -55.72
CA ASP A 222 0.32 -8.87 -56.06
C ASP A 222 -0.65 -8.55 -54.91
N ILE A 223 -0.17 -7.87 -53.87
CA ILE A 223 -1.06 -7.02 -53.07
C ILE A 223 -1.10 -5.63 -53.72
N LEU A 224 -2.32 -5.15 -53.94
CA LEU A 224 -2.62 -3.86 -54.54
C LEU A 224 -2.16 -2.72 -53.59
N HIS A 225 -0.86 -2.39 -53.60
CA HIS A 225 -0.18 -1.33 -52.81
C HIS A 225 -0.77 0.09 -52.97
N LYS A 226 -1.85 0.23 -53.72
CA LYS A 226 -2.44 1.46 -54.24
C LYS A 226 -3.34 2.21 -53.25
N GLN A 227 -3.60 1.65 -52.07
CA GLN A 227 -4.53 2.23 -51.08
C GLN A 227 -3.85 2.77 -49.81
N GLN A 228 -2.59 2.45 -49.57
CA GLN A 228 -1.93 2.67 -48.27
C GLN A 228 -1.08 3.95 -48.20
N ILE A 229 -0.55 4.42 -49.34
CA ILE A 229 0.08 5.73 -49.46
C ILE A 229 -0.77 6.56 -50.40
N GLN A 230 -1.46 7.56 -49.85
CA GLN A 230 -2.30 8.47 -50.61
C GLN A 230 -1.53 9.77 -50.87
N CYS A 231 -1.30 10.08 -52.14
CA CYS A 231 -0.70 11.34 -52.57
C CYS A 231 -1.80 12.28 -53.03
N TYR A 232 -1.88 13.46 -52.41
CA TYR A 232 -2.80 14.52 -52.82
C TYR A 232 -2.03 15.67 -53.44
N ILE A 233 -2.41 16.09 -54.65
CA ILE A 233 -1.90 17.30 -55.30
C ILE A 233 -3.03 18.33 -55.31
N GLY A 234 -2.84 19.46 -54.62
CA GLY A 234 -3.88 20.50 -54.55
C GLY A 234 -5.22 20.02 -53.98
N GLY A 235 -5.21 18.98 -53.14
CA GLY A 235 -6.40 18.36 -52.56
C GLY A 235 -7.02 17.24 -53.40
N VAL A 236 -6.47 16.90 -54.57
CA VAL A 236 -6.94 15.81 -55.44
C VAL A 236 -6.08 14.57 -55.26
N LEU A 237 -6.71 13.44 -54.91
CA LEU A 237 -6.06 12.13 -54.82
C LEU A 237 -5.48 11.76 -56.19
N GLN A 238 -4.17 11.56 -56.24
CA GLN A 238 -3.51 11.11 -57.45
C GLN A 238 -3.75 9.62 -57.66
N ALA A 239 -4.12 9.26 -58.88
CA ALA A 239 -4.26 7.85 -59.22
C ALA A 239 -2.88 7.16 -59.05
N PRO A 240 -2.86 5.91 -58.58
CA PRO A 240 -1.65 5.15 -58.21
C PRO A 240 -0.69 4.83 -59.38
N TYR A 241 -0.84 5.47 -60.53
CA TYR A 241 -0.05 5.22 -61.74
C TYR A 241 1.21 6.08 -61.86
N GLN A 242 1.48 6.98 -60.90
CA GLN A 242 2.57 7.95 -61.06
C GLN A 242 3.59 7.99 -59.93
N TYR A 243 3.63 6.98 -59.05
CA TYR A 243 4.71 6.84 -58.08
C TYR A 243 5.13 5.38 -57.85
N SER A 244 6.40 5.19 -57.48
CA SER A 244 6.99 3.92 -57.05
C SER A 244 7.71 4.11 -55.72
N LEU A 245 7.67 3.12 -54.86
CA LEU A 245 8.37 3.13 -53.59
C LEU A 245 9.65 2.32 -53.71
N SER A 246 10.75 2.86 -53.19
CA SER A 246 12.03 2.15 -53.14
C SER A 246 12.72 2.38 -51.81
N ASN A 247 13.11 1.27 -51.16
CA ASN A 247 14.25 1.32 -50.25
C ASN A 247 15.53 1.31 -51.10
N THR A 248 16.61 1.88 -50.59
CA THR A 248 17.94 1.66 -51.19
C THR A 248 18.19 0.15 -51.26
N LEU A 249 18.73 -0.33 -52.39
CA LEU A 249 18.94 -1.75 -52.68
C LEU A 249 19.50 -2.50 -51.46
N GLY A 250 18.75 -3.49 -50.97
CA GLY A 250 19.16 -4.33 -49.84
C GLY A 250 18.58 -3.97 -48.47
N GLY A 251 17.49 -3.19 -48.40
CA GLY A 251 16.78 -2.94 -47.14
C GLY A 251 17.53 -2.05 -46.14
N THR A 252 18.62 -1.43 -46.58
CA THR A 252 19.45 -0.53 -45.77
C THR A 252 19.55 0.82 -46.50
N GLY A 253 18.67 1.74 -46.13
CA GLY A 253 18.69 3.12 -46.61
C GLY A 253 17.32 3.80 -46.52
N THR A 254 17.30 5.13 -46.60
CA THR A 254 16.06 5.89 -46.39
C THR A 254 15.02 5.53 -47.44
N PRO A 255 13.78 5.17 -47.05
CA PRO A 255 12.71 4.92 -47.99
C PRO A 255 12.44 6.18 -48.83
N THR A 256 12.28 5.98 -50.14
CA THR A 256 12.04 7.06 -51.10
C THR A 256 10.78 6.79 -51.92
N ILE A 257 10.00 7.84 -52.15
CA ILE A 257 8.87 7.85 -53.08
C ILE A 257 9.36 8.51 -54.37
N THR A 258 9.44 7.75 -55.47
CA THR A 258 9.85 8.26 -56.79
C THR A 258 8.62 8.47 -57.65
N PHE A 259 8.58 9.55 -58.43
CA PHE A 259 7.45 9.89 -59.27
C PHE A 259 7.79 9.74 -60.75
N ALA A 260 6.81 9.33 -61.56
CA ALA A 260 7.00 9.10 -62.99
C ALA A 260 7.29 10.38 -63.79
N GLU A 261 6.96 11.54 -63.21
CA GLU A 261 7.16 12.86 -63.81
C GLU A 261 7.34 13.92 -62.71
N ASN A 262 7.90 15.07 -63.09
CA ASN A 262 8.10 16.24 -62.20
C ASN A 262 6.75 16.91 -61.89
N LEU A 263 5.94 16.30 -61.04
CA LEU A 263 4.55 16.70 -60.77
C LEU A 263 4.39 17.87 -59.77
N PHE A 264 5.44 18.25 -59.05
CA PHE A 264 5.30 19.08 -57.84
C PHE A 264 5.83 20.50 -57.95
N SER A 265 6.02 21.03 -59.16
CA SER A 265 6.44 22.43 -59.31
C SER A 265 5.31 23.37 -58.88
N GLY A 266 5.42 23.95 -57.68
CA GLY A 266 4.52 25.02 -57.21
C GLY A 266 3.16 24.56 -56.67
N VAL A 267 3.00 23.27 -56.32
CA VAL A 267 1.73 22.74 -55.76
C VAL A 267 1.98 22.09 -54.40
N ARG A 268 1.06 22.31 -53.45
CA ARG A 268 1.08 21.65 -52.14
C ARG A 268 0.74 20.17 -52.27
N THR A 269 1.56 19.34 -51.67
CA THR A 269 1.39 17.89 -51.64
C THR A 269 1.29 17.37 -50.23
N ASN A 270 0.34 16.45 -50.01
CA ASN A 270 0.21 15.72 -48.74
C ASN A 270 0.40 14.23 -48.99
N PHE A 271 1.23 13.61 -48.15
CA PHE A 271 1.41 12.17 -48.08
C PHE A 271 0.85 11.68 -46.75
N VAL A 272 0.09 10.58 -46.81
CA VAL A 272 -0.52 9.95 -45.63
C VAL A 272 -0.08 8.50 -45.62
N TYR A 273 0.61 8.09 -44.54
CA TYR A 273 0.99 6.71 -44.26
C TYR A 273 0.98 6.47 -42.74
N SER A 274 0.80 5.21 -42.32
CA SER A 274 1.02 4.79 -40.93
C SER A 274 2.24 3.90 -40.86
N SER A 275 3.08 4.11 -39.84
CA SER A 275 4.21 3.24 -39.57
C SER A 275 4.16 2.68 -38.15
N THR A 276 4.53 1.42 -38.02
CA THR A 276 4.75 0.73 -36.75
C THR A 276 6.19 0.25 -36.74
N ASP A 277 7.00 0.69 -35.77
CA ASP A 277 8.34 0.15 -35.56
C ASP A 277 8.20 -1.31 -35.12
N ARG A 278 8.42 -2.26 -36.04
CA ARG A 278 8.36 -3.69 -35.71
C ARG A 278 9.76 -4.14 -35.30
N VAL A 279 10.05 -3.98 -34.01
CA VAL A 279 11.27 -4.56 -33.43
C VAL A 279 11.07 -6.09 -33.32
N LEU A 280 11.80 -6.86 -34.13
CA LEU A 280 11.93 -8.31 -34.01
C LEU A 280 12.97 -8.67 -32.94
#